data_AF-A0A1Y0IJE5-F1
#
_entry.id   AF-A0A1Y0IJE5-F1
#
_cell.length_a   1.000
_cell.length_b   1.000
_cell.length_c   1.000
_cell.angle_alpha   90.00
_cell.angle_beta   90.00
_cell.angle_gamma   90.00
#
_symmetry.space_group_name_H-M   'P 1'
#
loop_
_entity.id
_entity.type
_entity.pdbx_description
1 polymer ?
#
loop_
_entity_poly.entity_id
_entity_poly.type
_entity_poly.pdbx_seq_one_letter_code
_entity_poly.pdbx_strand_id
1 'polypeptide(L)'
;MEVSALKNSIHFIILLLVGMLLTACQSTIDPVHQEYIESYGWHVEKLIDQSTLPKNSLTEVMLENYQASGVDLAPYAGQELTATRYELEEEIGGRSVTAVLYEADGKIVAGHVVHPHQSPGVHPMDDRENVMKQEE
;
A
#
# COMPACT_ATOMS: atom_id res chain seq x y z
N MET A 1 0.46 -53.07 24.46
CA MET A 1 1.43 -52.35 23.60
C MET A 1 0.77 -51.27 22.73
N GLU A 2 -0.56 -51.05 22.83
CA GLU A 2 -1.31 -50.11 21.97
C GLU A 2 -1.44 -48.69 22.54
N VAL A 3 -1.33 -48.51 23.87
CA VAL A 3 -1.55 -47.21 24.53
C VAL A 3 -0.42 -46.20 24.28
N SER A 4 0.82 -46.67 24.11
CA SER A 4 1.99 -45.83 23.84
C SER A 4 1.97 -45.24 22.42
N ALA A 5 1.45 -45.98 21.44
CA ALA A 5 1.32 -45.51 20.06
C ALA A 5 0.30 -44.37 19.93
N LEU A 6 -0.84 -44.47 20.64
CA LEU A 6 -1.87 -43.44 20.64
C LEU A 6 -1.38 -42.12 21.27
N LYS A 7 -0.62 -42.21 22.37
CA LYS A 7 -0.08 -41.05 23.09
C LYS A 7 0.96 -40.30 22.25
N ASN A 8 1.84 -41.02 21.55
CA ASN A 8 2.82 -40.40 20.65
C ASN A 8 2.17 -39.77 19.42
N SER A 9 1.07 -40.34 18.92
CA SER A 9 0.30 -39.79 17.80
C SER A 9 -0.41 -38.48 18.17
N ILE A 10 -0.97 -38.38 19.38
CA ILE A 10 -1.60 -37.14 19.89
C ILE A 10 -0.57 -36.01 20.03
N HIS A 11 0.65 -36.28 20.50
CA HIS A 11 1.71 -35.26 20.59
C HIS A 11 2.13 -34.77 19.21
N PHE A 12 2.23 -35.66 18.22
CA PHE A 12 2.50 -35.27 16.84
C PHE A 12 1.39 -34.39 16.26
N ILE A 13 0.13 -34.72 16.51
CA ILE A 13 -1.02 -33.93 16.04
C ILE A 13 -1.05 -32.53 16.69
N ILE A 14 -0.77 -32.42 17.99
CA ILE A 14 -0.70 -31.12 18.67
C ILE A 14 0.47 -30.28 18.14
N LEU A 15 1.64 -30.90 17.91
CA LEU A 15 2.83 -30.21 17.39
C LEU A 15 2.61 -29.74 15.93
N LEU A 16 1.85 -30.51 15.15
CA LEU A 16 1.48 -30.19 13.77
C LEU A 16 0.39 -29.10 13.70
N LEU A 17 -0.55 -29.08 14.64
CA LEU A 17 -1.55 -28.00 14.81
C LEU A 17 -0.90 -26.66 15.23
N VAL A 18 0.08 -26.69 16.14
CA VAL A 18 0.86 -25.49 16.52
C VAL A 18 1.71 -24.98 15.35
N GLY A 19 2.25 -25.87 14.51
CA GLY A 19 3.02 -25.50 13.32
C GLY A 19 2.18 -24.82 12.21
N MET A 20 0.91 -25.22 12.04
CA MET A 20 0.04 -24.64 11.00
C MET A 20 -0.47 -23.22 11.33
N LEU A 21 -0.52 -22.85 12.61
CA LEU A 21 -0.99 -21.52 13.04
C LEU A 21 0.00 -20.37 12.76
N LEU A 22 1.22 -20.67 12.29
CA LEU A 22 2.27 -19.67 12.03
C LEU A 22 2.36 -19.19 10.58
N THR A 23 1.46 -19.62 9.70
CA THR A 23 1.32 -18.98 8.38
C THR A 23 0.52 -17.68 8.51
N ALA A 24 1.10 -16.73 9.26
CA ALA A 24 0.71 -15.34 9.15
C ALA A 24 0.91 -14.95 7.68
N CYS A 25 -0.19 -14.62 7.00
CA CYS A 25 -0.17 -14.06 5.67
C CYS A 25 0.62 -12.74 5.75
N GLN A 26 1.93 -12.78 5.52
CA GLN A 26 2.73 -11.57 5.44
C GLN A 26 2.30 -10.86 4.16
N SER A 27 1.66 -9.70 4.31
CA SER A 27 1.43 -8.77 3.21
C SER A 27 2.78 -8.42 2.61
N THR A 28 3.10 -9.05 1.49
CA THR A 28 4.41 -8.90 0.84
C THR A 28 4.37 -7.60 0.04
N ILE A 29 5.37 -6.74 0.23
CA ILE A 29 5.54 -5.54 -0.59
C ILE A 29 5.85 -5.99 -2.01
N ASP A 30 5.15 -5.43 -2.99
CA ASP A 30 5.43 -5.70 -4.40
C ASP A 30 6.77 -5.02 -4.78
N PRO A 31 7.75 -5.77 -5.31
CA PRO A 31 9.07 -5.22 -5.62
C PRO A 31 9.03 -4.14 -6.72
N VAL A 32 8.08 -4.19 -7.66
CA VAL A 32 7.91 -3.16 -8.70
C VAL A 32 7.38 -1.88 -8.07
N HIS A 33 6.46 -1.99 -7.11
CA HIS A 33 5.94 -0.83 -6.38
C HIS A 33 7.03 -0.19 -5.53
N GLN A 34 7.82 -1.01 -4.84
CA GLN A 34 8.95 -0.55 -4.05
C GLN A 34 9.98 0.19 -4.93
N GLU A 35 10.42 -0.41 -6.03
CA GLU A 35 11.37 0.22 -6.96
C GLU A 35 10.83 1.55 -7.51
N TYR A 36 9.54 1.59 -7.88
CA TYR A 36 8.89 2.82 -8.35
C TYR A 36 8.91 3.91 -7.27
N ILE A 37 8.50 3.60 -6.05
CA ILE A 37 8.46 4.56 -4.93
C ILE A 37 9.87 5.05 -4.58
N GLU A 38 10.84 4.13 -4.49
CA GLU A 38 12.24 4.44 -4.20
C GLU A 38 12.91 5.29 -5.29
N SER A 39 12.47 5.17 -6.55
CA SER A 39 12.97 6.02 -7.64
C SER A 39 12.67 7.52 -7.43
N TYR A 40 11.67 7.84 -6.61
CA TYR A 40 11.34 9.21 -6.17
C TYR A 40 11.97 9.58 -4.81
N GLY A 41 12.78 8.69 -4.22
CA GLY A 41 13.50 8.90 -2.97
C GLY A 41 12.69 8.61 -1.70
N TRP A 42 11.52 7.99 -1.82
CA TRP A 42 10.68 7.55 -0.69
C TRP A 42 11.01 6.10 -0.31
N HIS A 43 10.80 5.71 0.95
CA HIS A 43 11.14 4.36 1.41
C HIS A 43 9.90 3.64 1.93
N VAL A 44 9.62 2.45 1.41
CA VAL A 44 8.43 1.68 1.80
C VAL A 44 8.67 0.94 3.11
N GLU A 45 7.86 1.23 4.12
CA GLU A 45 7.89 0.48 5.39
C GLU A 45 6.98 -0.76 5.31
N LYS A 46 5.70 -0.55 4.94
CA LYS A 46 4.72 -1.65 4.85
C LYS A 46 3.56 -1.36 3.92
N LEU A 47 2.95 -2.43 3.41
CA LEU A 47 1.64 -2.37 2.76
C LEU A 47 0.55 -2.07 3.80
N ILE A 48 -0.28 -1.05 3.53
CA ILE A 48 -1.45 -0.73 4.34
C ILE A 48 -2.66 -1.50 3.82
N ASP A 49 -3.03 -1.23 2.57
CA ASP A 49 -4.18 -1.83 1.93
C ASP A 49 -4.04 -1.84 0.41
N GLN A 50 -4.92 -2.61 -0.23
CA GLN A 50 -5.11 -2.62 -1.66
C GLN A 50 -6.62 -2.64 -1.92
N SER A 51 -7.07 -1.81 -2.84
CA SER A 51 -8.48 -1.69 -3.20
C SER A 51 -8.65 -1.58 -4.70
N THR A 52 -9.76 -2.12 -5.20
CA THR A 52 -10.13 -1.97 -6.61
C THR A 52 -11.14 -0.84 -6.73
N LEU A 53 -10.85 0.11 -7.61
CA LEU A 53 -11.76 1.16 -8.04
C LEU A 53 -12.49 0.67 -9.29
N PRO A 54 -13.81 0.39 -9.21
CA PRO A 54 -14.57 -0.10 -10.34
C PRO A 54 -14.58 0.89 -11.51
N LYS A 55 -14.86 0.40 -12.71
CA LYS A 55 -15.08 1.25 -13.89
C LYS A 55 -16.11 2.34 -13.60
N ASN A 56 -15.79 3.57 -14.00
CA ASN A 56 -16.64 4.76 -13.81
C ASN A 56 -16.92 5.12 -12.33
N SER A 57 -16.13 4.62 -11.37
CA SER A 57 -16.24 5.03 -9.96
C SER A 57 -15.61 6.41 -9.68
N LEU A 58 -14.64 6.82 -10.50
CA LEU A 58 -14.04 8.14 -10.46
C LEU A 58 -14.97 9.16 -11.11
N THR A 59 -15.49 10.08 -10.30
CA THR A 59 -16.31 11.20 -10.78
C THR A 59 -15.45 12.32 -11.36
N GLU A 60 -16.02 13.18 -12.21
CA GLU A 60 -15.33 14.35 -12.77
C GLU A 60 -14.67 15.21 -11.68
N VAL A 61 -15.41 15.50 -10.61
CA VAL A 61 -14.91 16.28 -9.46
C VAL A 61 -13.71 15.61 -8.79
N MET A 62 -13.70 14.27 -8.70
CA MET A 62 -12.55 13.54 -8.16
C MET A 62 -11.34 13.65 -9.09
N LEU A 63 -11.54 13.49 -10.39
CA LEU A 63 -10.48 13.62 -11.39
C LEU A 63 -9.86 15.02 -11.39
N GLU A 64 -10.69 16.07 -11.35
CA GLU A 64 -10.25 17.47 -11.23
C GLU A 64 -9.43 17.69 -9.95
N ASN A 65 -9.87 17.15 -8.81
CA ASN A 65 -9.15 17.28 -7.54
C ASN A 65 -7.79 16.58 -7.55
N TYR A 66 -7.72 15.37 -8.13
CA TYR A 66 -6.45 14.67 -8.32
C TYR A 66 -5.51 15.44 -9.24
N GLN A 67 -6.03 15.93 -10.37
CA GLN A 67 -5.24 16.70 -11.33
C GLN A 67 -4.72 18.01 -10.73
N ALA A 68 -5.54 18.71 -9.94
CA ALA A 68 -5.13 19.91 -9.21
C ALA A 68 -4.03 19.63 -8.16
N SER A 69 -3.92 18.37 -7.71
CA SER A 69 -2.87 17.88 -6.81
C SER A 69 -1.69 17.23 -7.56
N GLY A 70 -1.64 17.39 -8.89
CA GLY A 70 -0.57 16.89 -9.75
C GLY A 70 -0.67 15.40 -10.12
N VAL A 71 -1.83 14.78 -9.93
CA VAL A 71 -2.09 13.37 -10.24
C VAL A 71 -3.08 13.27 -11.39
N ASP A 72 -2.64 12.92 -12.59
CA ASP A 72 -3.53 12.79 -13.74
C ASP A 72 -4.10 11.37 -13.90
N LEU A 73 -5.34 11.18 -13.45
CA LEU A 73 -6.09 9.92 -13.63
C LEU A 73 -7.11 10.00 -14.79
N ALA A 74 -7.27 11.16 -15.44
CA ALA A 74 -8.29 11.36 -16.46
C ALA A 74 -8.14 10.40 -17.67
N PRO A 75 -6.93 10.04 -18.15
CA PRO A 75 -6.76 9.06 -19.23
C PRO A 75 -7.31 7.66 -18.89
N TYR A 76 -7.47 7.37 -17.60
CA TYR A 76 -7.94 6.08 -17.10
C TYR A 76 -9.40 6.12 -16.64
N ALA A 77 -10.10 7.23 -16.89
CA ALA A 77 -11.53 7.33 -16.66
C ALA A 77 -12.28 6.21 -17.42
N GLY A 78 -13.14 5.49 -16.69
CA GLY A 78 -13.90 4.35 -17.22
C GLY A 78 -13.14 3.02 -17.25
N GLN A 79 -11.89 2.99 -16.79
CA GLN A 79 -11.14 1.75 -16.55
C GLN A 79 -11.28 1.31 -15.09
N GLU A 80 -10.99 0.03 -14.84
CA GLU A 80 -10.85 -0.47 -13.48
C GLU A 80 -9.42 -0.17 -13.04
N LEU A 81 -9.26 0.39 -11.85
CA LEU A 81 -7.96 0.70 -11.29
C LEU A 81 -7.74 -0.10 -10.00
N THR A 82 -6.50 -0.48 -9.75
CA THR A 82 -6.08 -0.94 -8.42
C THR A 82 -5.38 0.20 -7.73
N ALA A 83 -5.85 0.59 -6.55
CA ALA A 83 -5.19 1.54 -5.67
C ALA A 83 -4.50 0.78 -4.54
N THR A 84 -3.19 0.94 -4.42
CA THR A 84 -2.37 0.27 -3.41
C THR A 84 -1.73 1.32 -2.52
N ARG A 85 -1.92 1.18 -1.20
CA ARG A 85 -1.47 2.16 -0.20
C ARG A 85 -0.34 1.59 0.63
N TYR A 86 0.72 2.38 0.76
CA TYR A 86 1.91 2.04 1.53
C TYR A 86 2.16 3.07 2.61
N GLU A 87 2.59 2.59 3.77
CA GLU A 87 3.22 3.44 4.77
C GLU A 87 4.69 3.59 4.40
N LEU A 88 5.21 4.81 4.52
CA LEU A 88 6.60 5.14 4.25
C LEU A 88 7.38 5.29 5.55
N GLU A 89 8.69 5.05 5.49
CA GLU A 89 9.60 5.28 6.62
C GLU A 89 9.71 6.77 6.98
N GLU A 90 9.43 7.66 6.01
CA GLU A 90 9.39 9.10 6.25
C GLU A 90 8.24 9.50 7.17
N GLU A 91 8.56 10.23 8.24
CA GLU A 91 7.60 10.81 9.17
C GLU A 91 7.61 12.33 9.13
N ILE A 92 6.45 12.94 9.37
CA ILE A 92 6.28 14.37 9.57
C ILE A 92 5.51 14.58 10.86
N GLY A 93 6.11 15.25 11.85
CA GLY A 93 5.47 15.47 13.16
C GLY A 93 5.04 14.16 13.86
N GLY A 94 5.83 13.08 13.73
CA GLY A 94 5.58 11.78 14.36
C GLY A 94 4.45 10.96 13.74
N ARG A 95 4.10 11.22 12.48
CA ARG A 95 3.19 10.40 11.69
C ARG A 95 3.82 10.10 10.34
N SER A 96 3.71 8.85 9.90
CA SER A 96 4.23 8.41 8.61
C SER A 96 3.50 9.06 7.43
N VAL A 97 4.26 9.34 6.38
CA VAL A 97 3.74 9.70 5.07
C VAL A 97 3.14 8.44 4.43
N THR A 98 2.06 8.61 3.66
CA THR A 98 1.44 7.49 2.92
C THR A 98 1.71 7.66 1.44
N ALA A 99 2.22 6.62 0.76
CA ALA A 99 2.20 6.56 -0.70
C ALA A 99 0.95 5.84 -1.20
N VAL A 100 0.41 6.30 -2.32
CA VAL A 100 -0.72 5.67 -3.01
C VAL A 100 -0.32 5.50 -4.47
N LEU A 101 -0.34 4.26 -4.96
CA LEU A 101 -0.12 3.91 -6.36
C LEU A 101 -1.44 3.50 -7.01
N TYR A 102 -1.61 3.89 -8.27
CA TYR A 102 -2.71 3.45 -9.11
C TYR A 102 -2.18 2.59 -10.25
N GLU A 103 -2.82 1.46 -10.48
CA GLU A 103 -2.50 0.55 -11.56
C GLU A 103 -3.68 0.34 -12.50
N ALA A 104 -3.41 0.31 -13.81
CA ALA A 104 -4.33 -0.13 -14.84
C ALA A 104 -3.68 -1.29 -15.61
N ASP A 105 -4.40 -2.41 -15.78
CA ASP A 105 -3.88 -3.62 -16.44
C ASP A 105 -2.52 -4.10 -15.88
N GLY A 106 -2.34 -4.00 -14.54
CA GLY A 106 -1.12 -4.42 -13.83
C GLY A 106 0.10 -3.55 -14.09
N LYS A 107 -0.09 -2.30 -14.53
CA LYS A 107 0.96 -1.31 -14.70
C LYS A 107 0.66 -0.10 -13.84
N ILE A 108 1.67 0.39 -13.13
CA ILE A 108 1.59 1.67 -12.42
C ILE A 108 1.34 2.78 -13.45
N VAL A 109 0.27 3.54 -13.25
CA VAL A 109 -0.15 4.64 -14.14
C VAL A 109 -0.07 6.00 -13.48
N ALA A 110 -0.15 6.04 -12.15
CA ALA A 110 0.01 7.25 -11.36
C ALA A 110 0.39 6.90 -9.93
N GLY A 111 0.96 7.87 -9.22
CA GLY A 111 1.25 7.75 -7.80
C GLY A 111 1.31 9.12 -7.13
N HIS A 112 1.00 9.16 -5.84
CA HIS A 112 1.14 10.36 -5.01
C HIS A 112 1.49 10.00 -3.58
N VAL A 113 1.87 11.01 -2.81
CA VAL A 113 2.02 10.91 -1.35
C VAL A 113 0.97 11.75 -0.64
N VAL A 114 0.62 11.34 0.57
CA VAL A 114 -0.32 12.03 1.45
C VAL A 114 0.40 12.52 2.68
N HIS A 115 0.44 13.84 2.85
CA HIS A 115 0.97 14.52 4.02
C HIS A 115 0.03 14.29 5.22
N PRO A 116 0.52 13.76 6.35
CA PRO A 116 -0.31 13.22 7.43
C PRO A 116 -1.11 14.26 8.23
N HIS A 117 -0.74 15.55 8.14
CA HIS A 117 -1.41 16.65 8.84
C HIS A 117 -2.18 17.61 7.94
N GLN A 118 -2.31 17.31 6.64
CA GLN A 118 -3.01 18.18 5.68
C GLN A 118 -4.22 17.46 5.08
N SER A 119 -5.27 18.22 4.77
CA SER A 119 -6.45 17.72 4.06
C SER A 119 -6.73 18.63 2.86
N PRO A 120 -6.64 18.10 1.61
CA PRO A 120 -6.49 16.68 1.28
C PRO A 120 -5.06 16.14 1.46
N GLY A 121 -4.04 17.02 1.56
CA GLY A 121 -2.64 16.63 1.79
C GLY A 121 -2.01 15.81 0.66
N VAL A 122 -2.60 15.81 -0.54
CA VAL A 122 -2.11 15.06 -1.70
C VAL A 122 -1.00 15.86 -2.39
N HIS A 123 0.15 15.23 -2.59
CA HIS A 123 1.30 15.81 -3.29
C HIS A 123 1.89 14.85 -4.32
N PRO A 124 2.44 15.34 -5.44
CA PRO A 124 3.17 14.53 -6.41
C PRO A 124 4.32 13.75 -5.77
N MET A 125 4.64 12.56 -6.29
CA MET A 125 5.74 11.76 -5.74
C MET A 125 7.11 12.43 -5.88
N ASP A 126 7.33 13.21 -6.93
CA ASP A 126 8.58 13.94 -7.17
C ASP A 126 8.74 15.20 -6.32
N ASP A 127 7.72 15.59 -5.53
CA ASP A 127 7.75 16.78 -4.68
C ASP A 127 8.25 16.51 -3.25
N ARG A 128 9.08 15.48 -3.08
CA ARG A 128 9.58 15.00 -1.79
C ARG A 128 10.13 16.10 -0.89
N GLU A 129 10.98 16.97 -1.43
CA GLU A 129 11.59 18.03 -0.64
C GLU A 129 10.57 18.98 -0.02
N ASN A 130 9.52 19.37 -0.76
CA ASN A 130 8.53 20.30 -0.25
C ASN A 130 7.60 19.62 0.74
N VAL A 131 7.24 18.36 0.52
CA VAL A 131 6.47 17.57 1.49
C VAL A 131 7.21 17.49 2.83
N MET A 132 8.51 17.19 2.80
CA MET A 132 9.32 17.05 4.02
C MET A 132 9.69 18.38 4.71
N LYS A 133 9.65 19.52 4.00
CA LYS A 133 9.96 20.84 4.60
C LYS A 133 8.82 21.43 5.42
N GLN A 134 7.61 20.89 5.32
CA GLN A 134 6.41 21.44 5.97
C GLN A 134 6.31 21.11 7.48
N GLU A 135 7.46 20.93 8.14
CA GLU A 135 7.58 20.70 9.60
C GLU A 135 7.56 21.98 10.46
N GLU A 136 7.51 23.18 9.87
CA GLU A 136 7.58 24.47 10.58
C GLU A 136 6.21 25.14 10.84
#